data_AF-A0A4Y9MLC5-F1
#
_entry.id   AF-A0A4Y9MLC5-F1
#
_cell.length_a   1.000
_cell.length_b   1.000
_cell.length_c   1.000
_cell.angle_alpha   90.00
_cell.angle_beta   90.00
_cell.angle_gamma   90.00
#
_symmetry.space_group_name_H-M   'P 1'
#
loop_
_entity.id
_entity.type
_entity.pdbx_description
1 polymer ?
#
loop_
_entity_poly.entity_id
_entity_poly.type
_entity_poly.pdbx_seq_one_letter_code
_entity_poly.pdbx_strand_id
1 'polypeptide(L)'
;MTQQTVFYRESDARPEALTGASVAVLGYGNLGRSVALNLRDSGLAVTVGNVDDEYRARAREEGFAVADPGDAVSAADVVYLLLPDEVIPRVFDVEVRPRLREGTALCFASGYVLAYGLVRPPADVDVLLLAPRMLGEEVRSAYRDGTGFLSYVCVEQDATGRAEERLLALTAAVGSLRRGAIRLSAEQEATLDLFVEQSVGPYLGVAFQTAFRVGVAAGLPPEALVCELYMSGEMARTITTMATAGFFESVRSHGLVAMYGGFQGTLGLDGEAMERHFRDVLEQIRSGGFARQLQEEEAQGYPILAVLESVIGGDDPITAAEQRVRARLGDPGRTAGEPRRPTSAPRRGGGTTAAPGEG
;
A
#
# COMPACT_ATOMS: atom_id res chain seq x y z
N MET A 1 -10.14 -22.04 19.37
CA MET A 1 -11.08 -20.93 19.61
C MET A 1 -10.78 -19.87 18.57
N THR A 2 -11.68 -19.64 17.62
CA THR A 2 -11.54 -18.54 16.66
C THR A 2 -11.67 -17.24 17.44
N GLN A 3 -10.60 -16.44 17.45
CA GLN A 3 -10.60 -15.13 18.07
C GLN A 3 -11.66 -14.26 17.37
N GLN A 4 -12.57 -13.66 18.11
CA GLN A 4 -13.63 -12.84 17.54
C GLN A 4 -13.02 -11.57 16.92
N THR A 5 -13.22 -11.39 15.61
CA THR A 5 -12.81 -10.19 14.88
C THR A 5 -13.57 -8.97 15.42
N VAL A 6 -12.84 -7.89 15.71
CA VAL A 6 -13.43 -6.62 16.16
C VAL A 6 -13.55 -5.67 14.98
N PHE A 7 -14.70 -5.02 14.87
CA PHE A 7 -15.02 -4.04 13.85
C PHE A 7 -15.26 -2.69 14.52
N TYR A 8 -14.75 -1.63 13.92
CA TYR A 8 -14.97 -0.25 14.34
C TYR A 8 -15.76 0.52 13.28
N ARG A 9 -16.60 1.44 13.74
CA ARG A 9 -17.45 2.34 12.97
C ARG A 9 -17.27 3.76 13.49
N GLU A 10 -17.87 4.74 12.81
CA GLU A 10 -17.81 6.14 13.25
C GLU A 10 -18.27 6.35 14.69
N SER A 11 -19.28 5.58 15.14
CA SER A 11 -19.80 5.66 16.51
C SER A 11 -18.80 5.27 17.60
N ASP A 12 -17.72 4.57 17.23
CA ASP A 12 -16.68 4.14 18.17
C ASP A 12 -15.58 5.20 18.33
N ALA A 13 -15.50 6.18 17.41
CA ALA A 13 -14.52 7.25 17.48
C ALA A 13 -14.99 8.43 18.32
N ARG A 14 -14.03 9.04 19.01
CA ARG A 14 -14.20 10.30 19.75
C ARG A 14 -13.30 11.35 19.11
N PRO A 15 -13.80 12.19 18.18
CA PRO A 15 -12.99 13.17 17.47
C PRO A 15 -12.18 14.08 18.39
N GLU A 16 -12.68 14.32 19.61
CA GLU A 16 -12.06 15.18 20.61
C GLU A 16 -10.70 14.66 21.10
N ALA A 17 -10.41 13.37 20.92
CA ALA A 17 -9.15 12.76 21.32
C ALA A 17 -7.92 13.31 20.56
N LEU A 18 -8.13 14.00 19.43
CA LEU A 18 -7.08 14.68 18.67
C LEU A 18 -7.28 16.20 18.60
N THR A 19 -8.23 16.78 19.34
CA THR A 19 -8.45 18.23 19.32
C THR A 19 -7.19 18.96 19.80
N GLY A 20 -6.67 19.85 18.94
CA GLY A 20 -5.46 20.62 19.22
C GLY A 20 -4.15 19.86 19.02
N ALA A 21 -4.20 18.58 18.65
CA ALA A 21 -3.00 17.80 18.34
C ALA A 21 -2.38 18.24 17.01
N SER A 22 -1.04 18.34 16.98
CA SER A 22 -0.29 18.49 15.74
C SER A 22 0.00 17.13 15.09
N VAL A 23 -0.19 17.03 13.78
CA VAL A 23 0.04 15.79 13.01
C VAL A 23 1.17 16.00 12.01
N ALA A 24 2.22 15.19 12.09
CA ALA A 24 3.21 15.06 11.03
C ALA A 24 2.83 13.92 10.09
N VAL A 25 2.69 14.23 8.79
CA VAL A 25 2.59 13.23 7.73
C VAL A 25 3.95 13.10 7.06
N LEU A 26 4.62 11.95 7.22
CA LEU A 26 5.93 11.70 6.63
C LEU A 26 5.78 10.99 5.29
N GLY A 27 6.20 11.67 4.22
CA GLY A 27 6.00 11.22 2.85
C GLY A 27 4.74 11.83 2.21
N TYR A 28 4.88 12.37 1.01
CA TYR A 28 3.78 13.04 0.29
C TYR A 28 3.47 12.42 -1.09
N GLY A 29 3.71 11.11 -1.23
CA GLY A 29 3.27 10.33 -2.39
C GLY A 29 1.74 10.10 -2.43
N ASN A 30 1.27 9.16 -3.26
CA ASN A 30 -0.17 8.93 -3.49
C ASN A 30 -1.00 8.81 -2.20
N LEU A 31 -0.59 7.96 -1.25
CA LEU A 31 -1.31 7.79 0.01
C LEU A 31 -1.08 8.96 0.98
N GLY A 32 0.18 9.39 1.13
CA GLY A 32 0.61 10.51 1.98
C GLY A 32 -0.17 11.79 1.71
N ARG A 33 -0.27 12.17 0.43
CA ARG A 33 -1.04 13.31 -0.03
C ARG A 33 -2.52 13.21 0.34
N SER A 34 -3.16 12.09 0.02
CA SER A 34 -4.58 11.90 0.30
C SER A 34 -4.90 11.95 1.79
N VAL A 35 -4.06 11.30 2.62
CA VAL A 35 -4.18 11.34 4.07
C VAL A 35 -3.99 12.76 4.60
N ALA A 36 -2.95 13.47 4.18
CA ALA A 36 -2.70 14.85 4.63
C ALA A 36 -3.86 15.79 4.28
N LEU A 37 -4.42 15.69 3.07
CA LEU A 37 -5.59 16.46 2.64
C LEU A 37 -6.83 16.13 3.48
N ASN A 38 -7.09 14.85 3.75
CA ASN A 38 -8.25 14.43 4.54
C ASN A 38 -8.14 14.89 5.99
N LEU A 39 -6.95 14.77 6.60
CA LEU A 39 -6.69 15.22 7.97
C LEU A 39 -6.87 16.74 8.11
N ARG A 40 -6.36 17.52 7.14
CA ARG A 40 -6.55 18.98 7.11
C ARG A 40 -8.03 19.35 6.98
N ASP A 41 -8.75 18.70 6.07
CA ASP A 41 -10.19 18.95 5.88
C ASP A 41 -11.02 18.49 7.08
N SER A 42 -10.49 17.62 7.93
CA SER A 42 -11.05 17.24 9.24
C SER A 42 -10.67 18.20 10.37
N GLY A 43 -9.94 19.29 10.07
CA GLY A 43 -9.60 20.35 11.03
C GLY A 43 -8.32 20.12 11.84
N LEU A 44 -7.50 19.12 11.49
CA LEU A 44 -6.23 18.86 12.16
C LEU A 44 -5.10 19.73 11.61
N ALA A 45 -4.17 20.12 12.49
CA ALA A 45 -2.98 20.87 12.12
C ALA A 45 -1.93 19.91 11.52
N VAL A 46 -1.82 19.87 10.19
CA VAL A 46 -0.93 18.95 9.47
C VAL A 46 0.35 19.64 9.01
N THR A 47 1.50 19.05 9.35
CA THR A 47 2.80 19.37 8.76
C THR A 47 3.28 18.19 7.92
N VAL A 48 3.71 18.45 6.69
CA VAL A 48 4.28 17.43 5.82
C VAL A 48 5.79 17.37 6.03
N GLY A 49 6.29 16.21 6.44
CA GLY A 49 7.72 15.93 6.48
C GLY A 49 8.14 15.20 5.21
N ASN A 50 8.93 15.84 4.35
CA ASN A 50 9.37 15.24 3.10
C ASN A 50 10.78 15.73 2.72
N VAL A 51 11.55 14.87 2.05
CA VAL A 51 12.86 15.25 1.48
C VAL A 51 12.68 16.28 0.37
N ASP A 52 13.75 16.97 -0.04
CA ASP A 52 13.69 18.00 -1.06
C ASP A 52 13.52 17.40 -2.48
N ASP A 53 12.27 17.24 -2.87
CA ASP A 53 11.85 16.66 -4.15
C ASP A 53 10.56 17.34 -4.68
N GLU A 54 10.00 16.80 -5.78
CA GLU A 54 8.73 17.26 -6.36
C GLU A 54 7.52 17.10 -5.43
N TYR A 55 7.51 16.09 -4.57
CA TYR A 55 6.41 15.86 -3.62
C TYR A 55 6.40 16.94 -2.54
N ARG A 56 7.58 17.40 -2.11
CA ARG A 56 7.74 18.56 -1.22
C ARG A 56 7.25 19.84 -1.86
N ALA A 57 7.60 20.07 -3.13
CA ALA A 57 7.12 21.24 -3.88
C ALA A 57 5.59 21.22 -3.98
N ARG A 58 5.01 20.08 -4.37
CA ARG A 58 3.56 19.86 -4.45
C ARG A 58 2.86 20.10 -3.10
N ALA A 59 3.40 19.61 -2.00
CA ALA A 59 2.83 19.84 -0.67
C ALA A 59 2.74 21.34 -0.33
N ARG A 60 3.76 22.12 -0.68
CA ARG A 60 3.75 23.59 -0.51
C ARG A 60 2.71 24.25 -1.41
N GLU A 61 2.64 23.86 -2.68
CA GLU A 61 1.65 24.37 -3.64
C GLU A 61 0.21 24.10 -3.19
N GLU A 62 -0.01 22.94 -2.55
CA GLU A 62 -1.31 22.56 -1.99
C GLU A 62 -1.58 23.18 -0.59
N GLY A 63 -0.69 24.07 -0.13
CA GLY A 63 -0.90 24.91 1.05
C GLY A 63 -0.51 24.28 2.39
N PHE A 64 0.31 23.23 2.40
CA PHE A 64 0.80 22.64 3.65
C PHE A 64 2.02 23.38 4.20
N ALA A 65 2.15 23.39 5.53
CA ALA A 65 3.44 23.59 6.16
C ALA A 65 4.34 22.38 5.85
N VAL A 66 5.56 22.64 5.40
CA VAL A 66 6.49 21.58 4.99
C VAL A 66 7.82 21.76 5.70
N ALA A 67 8.29 20.68 6.32
CA ALA A 67 9.55 20.64 7.06
C ALA A 67 10.40 19.43 6.62
N ASP A 68 11.65 19.42 7.04
CA ASP A 68 12.46 18.21 6.93
C ASP A 68 11.86 17.13 7.86
N PRO A 69 11.96 15.82 7.53
CA PRO A 69 11.25 14.77 8.26
C PRO A 69 11.47 14.79 9.78
N GLY A 70 12.71 14.99 10.24
CA GLY A 70 13.02 15.05 11.66
C GLY A 70 12.39 16.26 12.38
N ASP A 71 12.36 17.42 11.73
CA ASP A 71 11.76 18.62 12.32
C ASP A 71 10.24 18.49 12.43
N ALA A 72 9.60 17.89 11.41
CA ALA A 72 8.19 17.56 11.45
C ALA A 72 7.86 16.63 12.63
N VAL A 73 8.69 15.58 12.86
CA VAL A 73 8.54 14.66 13.99
C VAL A 73 8.64 15.38 15.33
N SER A 74 9.64 16.26 15.48
CA SER A 74 9.91 16.95 16.76
C SER A 74 8.75 17.82 17.23
N ALA A 75 7.96 18.35 16.29
CA ALA A 75 6.84 19.26 16.56
C ALA A 75 5.47 18.56 16.64
N ALA A 76 5.41 17.24 16.43
CA ALA A 76 4.17 16.50 16.26
C ALA A 76 3.73 15.69 17.49
N ASP A 77 2.44 15.71 17.80
CA ASP A 77 1.83 14.83 18.80
C ASP A 77 1.45 13.48 18.19
N VAL A 78 1.15 13.46 16.88
CA VAL A 78 0.92 12.27 16.07
C VAL A 78 1.85 12.29 14.86
N VAL A 79 2.61 11.22 14.65
CA VAL A 79 3.46 11.05 13.47
C VAL A 79 2.91 9.88 12.66
N TYR A 80 2.49 10.14 11.43
CA TYR A 80 1.99 9.11 10.51
C TYR A 80 3.02 8.86 9.40
N LEU A 81 3.65 7.69 9.43
CA LEU A 81 4.65 7.23 8.46
C LEU A 81 3.97 6.67 7.21
N LEU A 82 4.10 7.42 6.11
CA LEU A 82 3.56 7.11 4.78
C LEU A 82 4.69 7.06 3.74
N LEU A 83 5.83 6.57 4.18
CA LEU A 83 7.03 6.28 3.38
C LEU A 83 6.96 4.84 2.84
N PRO A 84 7.74 4.50 1.79
CA PRO A 84 7.89 3.11 1.36
C PRO A 84 8.44 2.23 2.50
N ASP A 85 7.94 1.00 2.62
CA ASP A 85 8.28 0.08 3.72
C ASP A 85 9.78 -0.23 3.79
N GLU A 86 10.45 -0.29 2.64
CA GLU A 86 11.89 -0.49 2.51
C GLU A 86 12.71 0.74 2.95
N VAL A 87 12.13 1.94 2.86
CA VAL A 87 12.80 3.19 3.25
C VAL A 87 12.65 3.48 4.76
N ILE A 88 11.55 3.01 5.36
CA ILE A 88 11.19 3.30 6.75
C ILE A 88 12.31 2.95 7.73
N PRO A 89 12.96 1.76 7.73
CA PRO A 89 13.97 1.41 8.74
C PRO A 89 15.11 2.44 8.84
N ARG A 90 15.64 2.87 7.70
CA ARG A 90 16.71 3.89 7.63
C ARG A 90 16.25 5.25 8.14
N VAL A 91 15.09 5.72 7.66
CA VAL A 91 14.54 7.03 8.06
C VAL A 91 14.13 7.00 9.53
N PHE A 92 13.64 5.88 10.02
CA PHE A 92 13.23 5.70 11.40
C PHE A 92 14.40 5.89 12.35
N ASP A 93 15.52 5.22 12.13
CA ASP A 93 16.68 5.30 13.03
C ASP A 93 17.38 6.68 12.99
N VAL A 94 17.39 7.34 11.84
CA VAL A 94 18.12 8.62 11.65
C VAL A 94 17.25 9.85 11.96
N GLU A 95 16.02 9.87 11.47
CA GLU A 95 15.16 11.06 11.49
C GLU A 95 14.06 10.99 12.56
N VAL A 96 13.42 9.82 12.72
CA VAL A 96 12.22 9.69 13.55
C VAL A 96 12.57 9.42 15.00
N ARG A 97 13.18 8.26 15.28
CA ARG A 97 13.42 7.74 16.63
C ARG A 97 14.14 8.73 17.55
N PRO A 98 15.21 9.44 17.13
CA PRO A 98 15.91 10.37 18.01
C PRO A 98 15.12 11.64 18.35
N ARG A 99 14.01 11.89 17.67
CA ARG A 99 13.22 13.13 17.74
C ARG A 99 11.80 12.92 18.27
N LEU A 100 11.41 11.67 18.53
CA LEU A 100 10.14 11.36 19.18
C LEU A 100 10.13 11.94 20.60
N ARG A 101 8.99 12.49 20.99
CA ARG A 101 8.73 12.96 22.36
C ARG A 101 7.98 11.86 23.11
N GLU A 102 8.16 11.81 24.43
CA GLU A 102 7.37 10.95 25.30
C GLU A 102 5.86 11.19 25.05
N GLY A 103 5.11 10.11 24.90
CA GLY A 103 3.67 10.13 24.64
C GLY A 103 3.25 10.44 23.20
N THR A 104 4.18 10.71 22.27
CA THR A 104 3.86 10.83 20.84
C THR A 104 3.15 9.56 20.35
N ALA A 105 2.13 9.71 19.50
CA ALA A 105 1.51 8.58 18.80
C ALA A 105 2.18 8.35 17.44
N LEU A 106 2.83 7.21 17.28
CA LEU A 106 3.53 6.81 16.07
C LEU A 106 2.64 5.86 15.26
N CYS A 107 2.15 6.29 14.12
CA CYS A 107 1.22 5.55 13.27
C CYS A 107 1.91 5.04 12.00
N PHE A 108 1.68 3.76 11.67
CA PHE A 108 2.15 3.10 10.45
C PHE A 108 0.98 2.78 9.52
N ALA A 109 1.23 2.79 8.21
CA ALA A 109 0.23 2.41 7.19
C ALA A 109 0.30 0.95 6.72
N SER A 110 1.29 0.22 7.23
CA SER A 110 1.59 -1.17 6.95
C SER A 110 2.19 -1.78 8.21
N GLY A 111 1.79 -3.00 8.55
CA GLY A 111 2.32 -3.75 9.68
C GLY A 111 3.71 -4.32 9.38
N TYR A 112 4.18 -4.30 8.13
CA TYR A 112 5.39 -4.97 7.67
C TYR A 112 6.62 -4.72 8.55
N VAL A 113 6.97 -3.44 8.74
CA VAL A 113 8.18 -3.06 9.48
C VAL A 113 8.12 -3.42 10.96
N LEU A 114 6.91 -3.48 11.53
CA LEU A 114 6.67 -3.89 12.92
C LEU A 114 6.70 -5.42 13.05
N ALA A 115 5.99 -6.13 12.16
CA ALA A 115 5.88 -7.58 12.13
C ALA A 115 7.24 -8.28 12.02
N TYR A 116 8.15 -7.70 11.23
CA TYR A 116 9.49 -8.25 11.02
C TYR A 116 10.57 -7.59 11.88
N GLY A 117 10.20 -6.71 12.83
CA GLY A 117 11.14 -6.10 13.77
C GLY A 117 12.19 -5.20 13.12
N LEU A 118 11.86 -4.61 11.96
CA LEU A 118 12.75 -3.74 11.18
C LEU A 118 12.88 -2.37 11.83
N VAL A 119 11.88 -1.96 12.59
CA VAL A 119 11.91 -0.78 13.46
C VAL A 119 11.64 -1.18 14.90
N ARG A 120 12.20 -0.42 15.84
CA ARG A 120 11.97 -0.60 17.28
C ARG A 120 11.54 0.72 17.91
N PRO A 121 10.23 1.00 17.96
CA PRO A 121 9.70 2.16 18.66
C PRO A 121 10.16 2.20 20.14
N PRO A 122 10.41 3.40 20.69
CA PRO A 122 10.64 3.56 22.13
C PRO A 122 9.45 3.06 22.97
N ALA A 123 9.68 2.68 24.23
CA ALA A 123 8.63 2.13 25.10
C ALA A 123 7.64 3.21 25.62
N ASP A 124 8.00 4.48 25.48
CA ASP A 124 7.29 5.65 26.00
C ASP A 124 6.43 6.36 24.94
N VAL A 125 6.26 5.76 23.76
CA VAL A 125 5.36 6.26 22.69
C VAL A 125 4.18 5.32 22.47
N ASP A 126 3.06 5.81 21.94
CA ASP A 126 2.03 4.89 21.43
C ASP A 126 2.44 4.41 20.03
N VAL A 127 2.19 3.14 19.74
CA VAL A 127 2.44 2.53 18.42
C VAL A 127 1.12 2.09 17.83
N LEU A 128 0.74 2.75 16.74
CA LEU A 128 -0.54 2.62 16.07
C LEU A 128 -0.35 2.06 14.66
N LEU A 129 -1.33 1.30 14.19
CA LEU A 129 -1.47 0.88 12.81
C LEU A 129 -2.80 1.42 12.28
N LEU A 130 -2.75 2.13 11.17
CA LEU A 130 -3.91 2.53 10.38
C LEU A 130 -3.59 2.24 8.93
N ALA A 131 -4.13 1.15 8.39
CA ALA A 131 -3.73 0.60 7.11
C ALA A 131 -4.92 0.65 6.12
N PRO A 132 -5.05 1.71 5.30
CA PRO A 132 -6.12 1.81 4.29
C PRO A 132 -6.10 0.63 3.32
N ARG A 133 -7.25 0.02 3.03
CA ARG A 133 -7.41 -1.04 2.01
C ARG A 133 -7.97 -0.47 0.72
N MET A 134 -7.26 0.52 0.21
CA MET A 134 -7.63 1.30 -0.96
C MET A 134 -6.39 1.97 -1.55
N LEU A 135 -6.37 2.14 -2.87
CA LEU A 135 -5.30 2.88 -3.55
C LEU A 135 -5.24 4.33 -3.09
N GLY A 136 -4.04 4.89 -3.05
CA GLY A 136 -3.78 6.20 -2.45
C GLY A 136 -4.66 7.34 -2.99
N GLU A 137 -4.87 7.45 -4.31
CA GLU A 137 -5.74 8.51 -4.87
C GLU A 137 -7.22 8.30 -4.55
N GLU A 138 -7.66 7.04 -4.53
CA GLU A 138 -9.05 6.66 -4.24
C GLU A 138 -9.43 6.97 -2.78
N VAL A 139 -8.47 6.93 -1.85
CA VAL A 139 -8.66 7.38 -0.46
C VAL A 139 -9.17 8.83 -0.40
N ARG A 140 -8.67 9.71 -1.29
CA ARG A 140 -9.12 11.11 -1.34
C ARG A 140 -10.49 11.24 -2.00
N SER A 141 -10.77 10.47 -3.05
CA SER A 141 -12.08 10.48 -3.71
C SER A 141 -13.17 9.98 -2.76
N ALA A 142 -12.98 8.82 -2.14
CA ALA A 142 -13.92 8.25 -1.17
C ALA A 142 -14.15 9.16 0.05
N TYR A 143 -13.13 9.91 0.48
CA TYR A 143 -13.31 10.93 1.53
C TYR A 143 -14.19 12.09 1.07
N ARG A 144 -13.97 12.64 -0.12
CA ARG A 144 -14.78 13.76 -0.63
C ARG A 144 -16.23 13.35 -0.89
N ASP A 145 -16.42 12.13 -1.35
CA ASP A 145 -17.74 11.57 -1.66
C ASP A 145 -18.51 11.13 -0.41
N GLY A 146 -17.88 11.16 0.77
CA GLY A 146 -18.49 10.75 2.04
C GLY A 146 -18.70 9.23 2.18
N THR A 147 -18.21 8.43 1.24
CA THR A 147 -18.37 6.97 1.23
C THR A 147 -17.40 6.26 2.18
N GLY A 148 -16.19 6.82 2.33
CA GLY A 148 -15.09 6.20 3.07
C GLY A 148 -14.60 4.88 2.45
N PHE A 149 -13.77 4.17 3.20
CA PHE A 149 -13.08 2.97 2.74
C PHE A 149 -12.70 2.07 3.91
N LEU A 150 -12.52 0.78 3.65
CA LEU A 150 -12.09 -0.17 4.68
C LEU A 150 -10.64 0.09 5.07
N SER A 151 -10.32 -0.10 6.35
CA SER A 151 -8.95 -0.12 6.84
C SER A 151 -8.75 -1.24 7.86
N TYR A 152 -7.48 -1.62 8.04
CA TYR A 152 -7.04 -2.40 9.19
C TYR A 152 -6.44 -1.47 10.24
N VAL A 153 -6.74 -1.72 11.50
CA VAL A 153 -6.29 -0.86 12.61
C VAL A 153 -5.75 -1.68 13.77
N CYS A 154 -4.73 -1.16 14.46
CA CYS A 154 -4.21 -1.76 15.69
C CYS A 154 -3.60 -0.74 16.63
N VAL A 155 -3.63 -1.07 17.92
CA VAL A 155 -2.71 -0.53 18.93
C VAL A 155 -1.71 -1.63 19.24
N GLU A 156 -0.47 -1.47 18.79
CA GLU A 156 0.64 -2.39 19.09
C GLU A 156 1.29 -2.05 20.45
N GLN A 157 1.27 -0.77 20.82
CA GLN A 157 1.78 -0.29 22.11
C GLN A 157 0.91 0.88 22.60
N ASP A 158 0.46 0.79 23.84
CA ASP A 158 -0.26 1.87 24.53
C ASP A 158 0.56 2.34 25.73
N ALA A 159 1.45 3.31 25.50
CA ALA A 159 2.29 3.89 26.55
C ALA A 159 1.51 4.90 27.40
N THR A 160 0.47 5.52 26.83
CA THR A 160 -0.26 6.63 27.47
C THR A 160 -1.58 6.24 28.11
N GLY A 161 -2.10 5.04 27.83
CA GLY A 161 -3.47 4.64 28.19
C GLY A 161 -4.54 5.27 27.29
N ARG A 162 -4.14 5.91 26.17
CA ARG A 162 -5.02 6.66 25.24
C ARG A 162 -4.81 6.26 23.78
N ALA A 163 -4.06 5.20 23.50
CA ALA A 163 -3.73 4.81 22.13
C ALA A 163 -4.96 4.52 21.27
N GLU A 164 -5.93 3.78 21.80
CA GLU A 164 -7.11 3.38 21.03
C GLU A 164 -7.99 4.58 20.68
N GLU A 165 -8.25 5.50 21.62
CA GLU A 165 -9.05 6.70 21.32
C GLU A 165 -8.37 7.61 20.29
N ARG A 166 -7.04 7.75 20.35
CA ARG A 166 -6.26 8.50 19.37
C ARG A 166 -6.25 7.84 18.00
N LEU A 167 -6.12 6.51 17.95
CA LEU A 167 -6.19 5.73 16.72
C LEU A 167 -7.55 5.87 16.05
N LEU A 168 -8.65 5.70 16.79
CA LEU A 168 -9.99 5.77 16.22
C LEU A 168 -10.34 7.20 15.78
N ALA A 169 -9.89 8.22 16.51
CA ALA A 169 -10.02 9.61 16.08
C ALA A 169 -9.21 9.89 14.80
N LEU A 170 -7.97 9.39 14.69
CA LEU A 170 -7.16 9.51 13.48
C LEU A 170 -7.83 8.81 12.30
N THR A 171 -8.34 7.60 12.52
CA THR A 171 -9.04 6.77 11.52
C THR A 171 -10.32 7.46 11.01
N ALA A 172 -11.06 8.11 11.92
CA ALA A 172 -12.23 8.93 11.59
C ALA A 172 -11.85 10.15 10.75
N ALA A 173 -10.80 10.89 11.15
CA ALA A 173 -10.32 12.07 10.45
C ALA A 173 -9.75 11.75 9.05
N VAL A 174 -9.18 10.57 8.86
CA VAL A 174 -8.78 10.05 7.54
C VAL A 174 -9.99 9.66 6.68
N GLY A 175 -11.15 9.43 7.30
CA GLY A 175 -12.45 9.12 6.68
C GLY A 175 -12.76 7.64 6.50
N SER A 176 -11.92 6.74 7.01
CA SER A 176 -12.11 5.31 6.83
C SER A 176 -13.34 4.79 7.61
N LEU A 177 -13.61 5.33 8.81
CA LEU A 177 -14.71 4.82 9.66
C LEU A 177 -16.12 5.01 9.08
N ARG A 178 -16.29 5.89 8.07
CA ARG A 178 -17.53 5.99 7.27
C ARG A 178 -17.93 4.65 6.65
N ARG A 179 -16.92 3.84 6.27
CA ARG A 179 -17.11 2.47 5.81
C ARG A 179 -16.84 1.46 6.91
N GLY A 180 -15.81 1.69 7.71
CA GLY A 180 -15.45 0.88 8.88
C GLY A 180 -14.01 0.39 8.86
N ALA A 181 -13.54 -0.05 10.01
CA ALA A 181 -12.20 -0.62 10.20
C ALA A 181 -12.26 -1.98 10.90
N ILE A 182 -11.24 -2.81 10.70
CA ILE A 182 -11.12 -4.14 11.30
C ILE A 182 -9.84 -4.20 12.13
N ARG A 183 -9.93 -4.70 13.36
CA ARG A 183 -8.76 -4.87 14.22
C ARG A 183 -7.93 -6.08 13.79
N LEU A 184 -6.67 -5.84 13.46
CA LEU A 184 -5.65 -6.87 13.18
C LEU A 184 -4.33 -6.43 13.81
N SER A 185 -3.56 -7.32 14.42
CA SER A 185 -2.17 -6.99 14.78
C SER A 185 -1.35 -6.65 13.53
N ALA A 186 -0.24 -5.95 13.72
CA ALA A 186 0.72 -5.67 12.65
C ALA A 186 1.22 -6.96 11.98
N GLU A 187 1.45 -8.03 12.75
CA GLU A 187 1.78 -9.35 12.20
C GLU A 187 0.64 -9.93 11.34
N GLN A 188 -0.60 -9.85 11.82
CA GLN A 188 -1.77 -10.34 11.08
C GLN A 188 -1.99 -9.55 9.79
N GLU A 189 -1.86 -8.22 9.85
CA GLU A 189 -2.00 -7.34 8.69
C GLU A 189 -0.91 -7.63 7.66
N ALA A 190 0.37 -7.63 8.05
CA ALA A 190 1.48 -7.89 7.15
C ALA A 190 1.39 -9.30 6.54
N THR A 191 1.04 -10.30 7.35
CA THR A 191 0.87 -11.68 6.86
C THR A 191 -0.26 -11.77 5.84
N LEU A 192 -1.42 -11.16 6.12
CA LEU A 192 -2.60 -11.20 5.26
C LEU A 192 -2.32 -10.50 3.93
N ASP A 193 -1.75 -9.30 3.98
CA ASP A 193 -1.48 -8.46 2.82
C ASP A 193 -0.47 -9.16 1.88
N LEU A 194 0.71 -9.53 2.40
CA LEU A 194 1.73 -10.24 1.64
C LEU A 194 1.23 -11.59 1.12
N PHE A 195 0.42 -12.32 1.90
CA PHE A 195 -0.08 -13.62 1.49
C PHE A 195 -0.97 -13.47 0.25
N VAL A 196 -1.93 -12.55 0.25
CA VAL A 196 -2.83 -12.36 -0.89
C VAL A 196 -2.06 -11.83 -2.10
N GLU A 197 -1.15 -10.87 -1.90
CA GLU A 197 -0.36 -10.29 -2.98
C GLU A 197 0.59 -11.31 -3.64
N GLN A 198 1.19 -12.23 -2.86
CA GLN A 198 2.15 -13.21 -3.38
C GLN A 198 1.53 -14.55 -3.78
N SER A 199 0.26 -14.79 -3.46
CA SER A 199 -0.47 -16.00 -3.85
C SER A 199 -1.44 -15.73 -5.01
N VAL A 200 -2.46 -14.91 -4.78
CA VAL A 200 -3.55 -14.67 -5.74
C VAL A 200 -3.07 -13.79 -6.89
N GLY A 201 -2.27 -12.76 -6.61
CA GLY A 201 -1.75 -11.82 -7.62
C GLY A 201 -1.00 -12.52 -8.78
N PRO A 202 0.06 -13.30 -8.49
CA PRO A 202 0.80 -14.04 -9.51
C PRO A 202 -0.07 -15.01 -10.30
N TYR A 203 -1.04 -15.68 -9.65
CA TYR A 203 -1.95 -16.59 -10.34
C TYR A 203 -2.82 -15.88 -11.38
N LEU A 204 -3.36 -14.70 -11.04
CA LEU A 204 -4.10 -13.88 -12.02
C LEU A 204 -3.21 -13.45 -13.18
N GLY A 205 -1.98 -12.99 -12.90
CA GLY A 205 -1.01 -12.60 -13.93
C GLY A 205 -0.67 -13.76 -14.88
N VAL A 206 -0.33 -14.93 -14.34
CA VAL A 206 -0.03 -16.13 -15.12
C VAL A 206 -1.25 -16.60 -15.91
N ALA A 207 -2.46 -16.51 -15.35
CA ALA A 207 -3.69 -16.84 -16.04
C ALA A 207 -3.92 -15.93 -17.25
N PHE A 208 -3.78 -14.61 -17.11
CA PHE A 208 -3.92 -13.66 -18.22
C PHE A 208 -2.90 -13.91 -19.32
N GLN A 209 -1.62 -14.05 -18.97
CA GLN A 209 -0.56 -14.32 -19.93
C GLN A 209 -0.78 -15.64 -20.67
N THR A 210 -1.22 -16.68 -19.95
CA THR A 210 -1.48 -18.00 -20.52
C THR A 210 -2.71 -17.98 -21.44
N ALA A 211 -3.81 -17.38 -21.01
CA ALA A 211 -5.02 -17.23 -21.80
C ALA A 211 -4.76 -16.45 -23.10
N PHE A 212 -4.02 -15.33 -22.99
CA PHE A 212 -3.62 -14.54 -24.15
C PHE A 212 -2.77 -15.38 -25.13
N ARG A 213 -1.71 -16.04 -24.65
CA ARG A 213 -0.83 -16.86 -25.50
C ARG A 213 -1.58 -17.98 -26.21
N VAL A 214 -2.44 -18.70 -25.49
CA VAL A 214 -3.24 -19.80 -26.05
C VAL A 214 -4.24 -19.27 -27.07
N GLY A 215 -4.93 -18.16 -26.77
CA GLY A 215 -5.89 -17.55 -27.67
C GLY A 215 -5.26 -17.06 -28.97
N VAL A 216 -4.12 -16.37 -28.90
CA VAL A 216 -3.38 -15.92 -30.08
C VAL A 216 -2.89 -17.10 -30.92
N ALA A 217 -2.36 -18.16 -30.28
CA ALA A 217 -1.96 -19.37 -31.00
C ALA A 217 -3.13 -20.07 -31.70
N ALA A 218 -4.35 -19.92 -31.19
CA ALA A 218 -5.58 -20.40 -31.81
C ALA A 218 -6.16 -19.45 -32.88
N GLY A 219 -5.50 -18.32 -33.16
CA GLY A 219 -5.91 -17.35 -34.18
C GLY A 219 -6.90 -16.29 -33.71
N LEU A 220 -7.12 -16.14 -32.39
CA LEU A 220 -7.96 -15.06 -31.86
C LEU A 220 -7.23 -13.70 -31.97
N PRO A 221 -7.94 -12.60 -32.28
CA PRO A 221 -7.32 -11.28 -32.36
C PRO A 221 -6.73 -10.86 -31.00
N PRO A 222 -5.43 -10.48 -30.93
CA PRO A 222 -4.79 -10.03 -29.68
C PRO A 222 -5.53 -8.87 -29.01
N GLU A 223 -6.03 -7.91 -29.80
CA GLU A 223 -6.78 -6.74 -29.32
C GLU A 223 -8.10 -7.14 -28.67
N ALA A 224 -8.80 -8.13 -29.23
CA ALA A 224 -10.03 -8.65 -28.66
C ALA A 224 -9.74 -9.40 -27.36
N LEU A 225 -8.63 -10.15 -27.28
CA LEU A 225 -8.24 -10.87 -26.07
C LEU A 225 -7.97 -9.91 -24.90
N VAL A 226 -7.19 -8.84 -25.08
CA VAL A 226 -6.94 -7.89 -23.97
C VAL A 226 -8.21 -7.16 -23.54
N CYS A 227 -9.15 -6.93 -24.46
CA CYS A 227 -10.48 -6.38 -24.13
C CYS A 227 -11.33 -7.36 -23.31
N GLU A 228 -11.37 -8.62 -23.71
CA GLU A 228 -12.09 -9.68 -23.00
C GLU A 228 -11.49 -9.96 -21.62
N LEU A 229 -10.16 -9.90 -21.50
CA LEU A 229 -9.45 -10.13 -20.25
C LEU A 229 -9.71 -9.00 -19.24
N TYR A 230 -9.48 -7.73 -19.60
CA TYR A 230 -9.62 -6.63 -18.63
C TYR A 230 -9.90 -5.24 -19.21
N MET A 231 -9.51 -4.91 -20.44
CA MET A 231 -9.64 -3.52 -20.92
C MET A 231 -11.11 -3.07 -21.07
N SER A 232 -12.06 -3.99 -21.25
CA SER A 232 -13.50 -3.66 -21.30
C SER A 232 -14.07 -3.20 -19.95
N GLY A 233 -13.40 -3.54 -18.85
CA GLY A 233 -13.90 -3.34 -17.49
C GLY A 233 -14.97 -4.35 -17.04
N GLU A 234 -15.39 -5.30 -17.89
CA GLU A 234 -16.41 -6.28 -17.53
C GLU A 234 -15.97 -7.16 -16.35
N MET A 235 -14.75 -7.71 -16.40
CA MET A 235 -14.20 -8.51 -15.30
C MET A 235 -14.06 -7.69 -14.01
N ALA A 236 -13.69 -6.41 -14.10
CA ALA A 236 -13.63 -5.52 -12.94
C ALA A 236 -15.02 -5.29 -12.31
N ARG A 237 -16.07 -5.20 -13.14
CA ARG A 237 -17.46 -5.13 -12.66
C ARG A 237 -17.92 -6.43 -12.00
N THR A 238 -17.45 -7.58 -12.47
CA THR A 238 -17.69 -8.87 -11.81
C THR A 238 -17.09 -8.87 -10.40
N ILE A 239 -15.84 -8.42 -10.23
CA ILE A 239 -15.21 -8.28 -8.91
C ILE A 239 -15.96 -7.26 -8.03
N THR A 240 -16.41 -6.15 -8.61
CA THR A 240 -17.26 -5.17 -7.89
C THR A 240 -18.58 -5.80 -7.42
N THR A 241 -19.16 -6.69 -8.23
CA THR A 241 -20.37 -7.44 -7.86
C THR A 241 -20.09 -8.44 -6.73
N MET A 242 -18.93 -9.11 -6.75
CA MET A 242 -18.50 -9.96 -5.63
C MET A 242 -18.40 -9.16 -4.32
N ALA A 243 -17.85 -7.95 -4.37
CA ALA A 243 -17.69 -7.09 -3.20
C ALA A 243 -19.02 -6.58 -2.63
N THR A 244 -20.06 -6.44 -3.45
CA THR A 244 -21.35 -5.83 -3.06
C THR A 244 -22.46 -6.83 -2.81
N ALA A 245 -22.49 -7.94 -3.56
CA ALA A 245 -23.49 -9.01 -3.43
C ALA A 245 -22.94 -10.27 -2.73
N GLY A 246 -21.62 -10.45 -2.71
CA GLY A 246 -20.93 -11.63 -2.20
C GLY A 246 -20.38 -12.53 -3.31
N PHE A 247 -19.31 -13.26 -3.00
CA PHE A 247 -18.58 -14.08 -3.98
C PHE A 247 -19.48 -15.07 -4.73
N PHE A 248 -20.19 -15.94 -4.00
CA PHE A 248 -21.07 -16.93 -4.63
C PHE A 248 -22.34 -16.32 -5.22
N GLU A 249 -22.87 -15.26 -4.60
CA GLU A 249 -24.08 -14.61 -5.08
C GLU A 249 -23.86 -13.89 -6.42
N SER A 250 -22.66 -13.32 -6.63
CA SER A 250 -22.30 -12.67 -7.89
C SER A 250 -22.38 -13.61 -9.09
N VAL A 251 -22.34 -14.93 -8.90
CA VAL A 251 -22.51 -15.89 -10.01
C VAL A 251 -23.86 -15.69 -10.69
N ARG A 252 -24.90 -15.29 -9.96
CA ARG A 252 -26.25 -15.02 -10.51
C ARG A 252 -26.32 -13.84 -11.47
N SER A 253 -25.31 -12.96 -11.52
CA SER A 253 -25.27 -11.88 -12.50
C SER A 253 -24.85 -12.33 -13.90
N HIS A 254 -24.51 -13.61 -14.08
CA HIS A 254 -24.04 -14.18 -15.35
C HIS A 254 -25.12 -15.03 -16.02
N GLY A 255 -25.07 -15.10 -17.36
CA GLY A 255 -25.91 -16.01 -18.13
C GLY A 255 -25.57 -17.49 -17.86
N LEU A 256 -26.53 -18.40 -18.11
CA LEU A 256 -26.37 -19.84 -17.83
C LEU A 256 -25.12 -20.44 -18.48
N VAL A 257 -24.77 -20.03 -19.69
CA VAL A 257 -23.56 -20.50 -20.39
C VAL A 257 -22.29 -20.15 -19.61
N ALA A 258 -22.17 -18.92 -19.11
CA ALA A 258 -21.02 -18.47 -18.34
C ALA A 258 -20.97 -19.15 -16.97
N MET A 259 -22.11 -19.32 -16.29
CA MET A 259 -22.17 -20.08 -15.03
C MET A 259 -21.72 -21.53 -15.21
N TYR A 260 -22.26 -22.21 -16.23
CA TYR A 260 -21.91 -23.60 -16.52
C TYR A 260 -20.43 -23.74 -16.91
N GLY A 261 -19.96 -22.91 -17.85
CA GLY A 261 -18.58 -22.93 -18.31
C GLY A 261 -17.59 -22.60 -17.19
N GLY A 262 -17.86 -21.57 -16.39
CA GLY A 262 -17.03 -21.19 -15.25
C GLY A 262 -16.97 -22.28 -14.17
N PHE A 263 -18.12 -22.93 -13.88
CA PHE A 263 -18.16 -24.04 -12.92
C PHE A 263 -17.38 -25.27 -13.41
N GLN A 264 -17.60 -25.70 -14.66
CA GLN A 264 -16.84 -26.80 -15.25
C GLN A 264 -15.34 -26.50 -15.31
N GLY A 265 -14.98 -25.27 -15.72
CA GLY A 265 -13.59 -24.81 -15.73
C GLY A 265 -12.96 -24.89 -14.34
N THR A 266 -13.68 -24.44 -13.30
CA THR A 266 -13.23 -24.50 -11.91
C THR A 266 -12.97 -25.94 -11.45
N LEU A 267 -13.86 -26.88 -11.78
CA LEU A 267 -13.67 -28.31 -11.46
C LEU A 267 -12.47 -28.94 -12.17
N GLY A 268 -12.03 -28.36 -13.30
CA GLY A 268 -10.85 -28.80 -14.04
C GLY A 268 -9.52 -28.24 -13.52
N LEU A 269 -9.54 -27.31 -12.56
CA LEU A 269 -8.32 -26.74 -11.98
C LEU A 269 -7.71 -27.68 -10.94
N ASP A 270 -6.37 -27.75 -10.91
CA ASP A 270 -5.62 -28.45 -9.86
C ASP A 270 -5.58 -27.60 -8.58
N GLY A 271 -6.66 -27.70 -7.80
CA GLY A 271 -6.79 -27.01 -6.53
C GLY A 271 -5.76 -27.45 -5.49
N GLU A 272 -5.32 -28.71 -5.51
CA GLU A 272 -4.34 -29.22 -4.55
C GLU A 272 -2.94 -28.65 -4.80
N ALA A 273 -2.53 -28.51 -6.07
CA ALA A 273 -1.27 -27.85 -6.42
C ALA A 273 -1.27 -26.38 -6.01
N MET A 274 -2.38 -25.68 -6.25
CA MET A 274 -2.56 -24.29 -5.82
C MET A 274 -2.50 -24.16 -4.30
N GLU A 275 -3.17 -25.05 -3.57
CA GLU A 275 -3.14 -25.04 -2.10
C GLU A 275 -1.73 -25.29 -1.56
N ARG A 276 -0.99 -26.25 -2.13
CA ARG A 276 0.42 -26.50 -1.74
C ARG A 276 1.28 -25.25 -1.93
N HIS A 277 1.20 -24.61 -3.09
CA HIS A 277 1.95 -23.39 -3.35
C HIS A 277 1.58 -22.26 -2.38
N PHE A 278 0.29 -22.08 -2.09
CA PHE A 278 -0.16 -21.04 -1.16
C PHE A 278 0.34 -21.32 0.27
N ARG A 279 0.40 -22.58 0.70
CA ARG A 279 1.01 -22.93 1.99
C ARG A 279 2.50 -22.60 2.04
N ASP A 280 3.24 -22.87 0.96
CA ASP A 280 4.67 -22.54 0.88
C ASP A 280 4.91 -21.03 0.94
N VAL A 281 4.10 -20.24 0.22
CA VAL A 281 4.13 -18.77 0.27
C VAL A 281 3.85 -18.27 1.69
N LEU A 282 2.81 -18.80 2.35
CA LEU A 282 2.47 -18.42 3.71
C LEU A 282 3.61 -18.74 4.71
N GLU A 283 4.27 -19.88 4.55
CA GLU A 283 5.42 -20.25 5.39
C GLU A 283 6.62 -19.32 5.17
N GLN A 284 6.91 -18.94 3.92
CA GLN A 284 7.97 -17.97 3.60
C GLN A 284 7.70 -16.59 4.23
N ILE A 285 6.44 -16.17 4.27
CA ILE A 285 6.02 -14.90 4.88
C ILE A 285 6.13 -14.99 6.40
N ARG A 286 5.57 -16.03 7.03
CA ARG A 286 5.52 -16.16 8.50
C ARG A 286 6.89 -16.43 9.12
N SER A 287 7.78 -17.12 8.42
CA SER A 287 9.16 -17.35 8.86
C SER A 287 10.08 -16.13 8.67
N GLY A 288 9.58 -15.04 8.10
CA GLY A 288 10.36 -13.86 7.72
C GLY A 288 11.33 -14.12 6.57
N GLY A 289 11.18 -15.23 5.83
CA GLY A 289 12.00 -15.57 4.67
C GLY A 289 11.91 -14.50 3.59
N PHE A 290 10.69 -14.09 3.24
CA PHE A 290 10.45 -13.00 2.30
C PHE A 290 11.09 -11.68 2.75
N ALA A 291 10.93 -11.31 4.02
CA ALA A 291 11.49 -10.06 4.55
C ALA A 291 13.02 -10.02 4.45
N ARG A 292 13.70 -11.13 4.76
CA ARG A 292 15.15 -11.25 4.59
C ARG A 292 15.58 -11.12 3.13
N GLN A 293 14.87 -11.76 2.21
CA GLN A 293 15.16 -11.67 0.78
C GLN A 293 15.01 -10.23 0.26
N LEU A 294 13.97 -9.51 0.68
CA LEU A 294 13.78 -8.12 0.26
C LEU A 294 14.89 -7.19 0.80
N GLN A 295 15.36 -7.42 2.02
CA GLN A 295 16.51 -6.70 2.58
C GLN A 295 17.81 -7.01 1.83
N GLU A 296 18.01 -8.25 1.40
CA GLU A 296 19.15 -8.63 0.56
C GLU A 296 19.09 -7.95 -0.81
N GLU A 297 17.90 -7.88 -1.43
CA GLU A 297 17.66 -7.11 -2.66
C GLU A 297 18.01 -5.63 -2.48
N GLU A 298 17.56 -4.99 -1.38
CA GLU A 298 17.91 -3.61 -1.06
C GLU A 298 19.43 -3.42 -0.94
N ALA A 299 20.10 -4.31 -0.19
CA ALA A 299 21.55 -4.24 0.01
C ALA A 299 22.34 -4.36 -1.31
N GLN A 300 21.75 -4.99 -2.33
CA GLN A 300 22.30 -5.12 -3.68
C GLN A 300 21.84 -4.01 -4.64
N GLY A 301 21.02 -3.07 -4.18
CA GLY A 301 20.50 -1.97 -5.00
C GLY A 301 19.31 -2.37 -5.90
N TYR A 302 18.51 -3.34 -5.47
CA TYR A 302 17.31 -3.86 -6.14
C TYR A 302 17.54 -4.32 -7.59
N PRO A 303 18.38 -5.35 -7.83
CA PRO A 303 18.59 -5.89 -9.17
C PRO A 303 17.28 -6.36 -9.84
N ILE A 304 16.27 -6.77 -9.05
CA ILE A 304 14.94 -7.09 -9.57
C ILE A 304 14.29 -5.94 -10.35
N LEU A 305 14.56 -4.67 -10.01
CA LEU A 305 13.98 -3.52 -10.71
C LEU A 305 14.41 -3.48 -12.18
N ALA A 306 15.67 -3.82 -12.48
CA ALA A 306 16.13 -3.88 -13.87
C ALA A 306 15.40 -4.97 -14.67
N VAL A 307 15.08 -6.10 -14.03
CA VAL A 307 14.28 -7.16 -14.64
C VAL A 307 12.85 -6.67 -14.88
N LEU A 308 12.22 -6.04 -13.89
CA LEU A 308 10.86 -5.50 -14.03
C LEU A 308 10.79 -4.41 -15.11
N GLU A 309 11.75 -3.50 -15.15
CA GLU A 309 11.86 -2.47 -16.19
C GLU A 309 12.00 -3.10 -17.58
N SER A 310 12.75 -4.20 -17.72
CA SER A 310 12.88 -4.92 -19.00
C SER A 310 11.57 -5.59 -19.44
N VAL A 311 10.75 -6.06 -18.49
CA VAL A 311 9.44 -6.65 -18.76
C VAL A 311 8.42 -5.56 -19.12
N ILE A 312 8.39 -4.46 -18.36
CA ILE A 312 7.47 -3.33 -18.56
C ILE A 312 7.78 -2.57 -19.86
N GLY A 313 9.06 -2.33 -20.12
CA GLY A 313 9.54 -1.62 -21.31
C GLY A 313 9.82 -2.50 -22.52
N GLY A 314 9.60 -3.81 -22.40
CA GLY A 314 9.87 -4.78 -23.46
C GLY A 314 8.81 -4.79 -24.56
N ASP A 315 9.17 -5.39 -25.69
CA ASP A 315 8.25 -5.64 -26.83
C ASP A 315 7.33 -6.84 -26.53
N ASP A 316 6.56 -6.77 -25.45
CA ASP A 316 5.61 -7.81 -25.09
C ASP A 316 4.34 -7.76 -25.98
N PRO A 317 3.88 -8.90 -26.52
CA PRO A 317 2.69 -8.96 -27.38
C PRO A 317 1.38 -8.45 -26.74
N ILE A 318 1.22 -8.57 -25.42
CA ILE A 318 0.06 -8.06 -24.68
C ILE A 318 0.12 -6.54 -24.69
N THR A 319 1.23 -5.95 -24.25
CA THR A 319 1.42 -4.50 -24.25
C THR A 319 1.25 -3.91 -25.65
N ALA A 320 1.78 -4.57 -26.68
CA ALA A 320 1.58 -4.14 -28.06
C ALA A 320 0.09 -4.17 -28.49
N ALA A 321 -0.69 -5.16 -28.05
CA ALA A 321 -2.12 -5.23 -28.32
C ALA A 321 -2.89 -4.11 -27.60
N GLU A 322 -2.58 -3.85 -26.33
CA GLU A 322 -3.18 -2.76 -25.54
C GLU A 322 -2.94 -1.39 -26.20
N GLN A 323 -1.70 -1.12 -26.61
CA GLN A 323 -1.34 0.13 -27.28
C GLN A 323 -2.10 0.30 -28.60
N ARG A 324 -2.28 -0.78 -29.37
CA ARG A 324 -3.08 -0.73 -30.62
C ARG A 324 -4.55 -0.45 -30.33
N VAL A 325 -5.14 -1.04 -29.30
CA VAL A 325 -6.52 -0.72 -28.88
C VAL A 325 -6.63 0.77 -28.53
N ARG A 326 -5.76 1.27 -27.64
CA ARG A 326 -5.74 2.67 -27.21
C ARG A 326 -5.61 3.65 -28.37
N ALA A 327 -4.65 3.41 -29.25
CA ALA A 327 -4.40 4.26 -30.41
C ALA A 327 -5.60 4.29 -31.39
N ARG A 328 -6.28 3.15 -31.59
CA ARG A 328 -7.41 3.05 -32.51
C ARG A 328 -8.70 3.65 -31.95
N LEU A 329 -8.88 3.62 -30.63
CA LEU A 329 -10.09 4.13 -29.96
C LEU A 329 -9.95 5.55 -29.41
N GLY A 330 -8.76 6.16 -29.52
CA GLY A 330 -8.52 7.53 -29.05
C GLY A 330 -8.48 7.65 -27.52
N ASP A 331 -8.16 6.56 -26.81
CA ASP A 331 -7.93 6.57 -25.37
C ASP A 331 -6.42 6.75 -25.12
N PRO A 332 -5.96 7.88 -24.57
CA PRO A 332 -4.54 8.08 -24.29
C PRO A 332 -4.00 7.11 -23.22
N GLY A 333 -4.88 6.41 -22.50
CA GLY A 333 -4.53 5.67 -21.30
C GLY A 333 -4.15 6.62 -20.17
N ARG A 334 -4.27 6.12 -18.94
CA ARG A 334 -3.58 6.73 -17.81
C ARG A 334 -2.27 5.98 -17.66
N THR A 335 -1.15 6.70 -17.63
CA THR A 335 0.09 6.11 -17.11
C THR A 335 -0.22 5.63 -15.70
N ALA A 336 0.02 4.34 -15.42
CA ALA A 336 0.19 3.92 -14.04
C ALA A 336 1.24 4.88 -13.43
N GLY A 337 0.96 5.44 -12.24
CA GLY A 337 1.88 6.40 -11.62
C GLY A 337 3.33 5.88 -11.70
N GLU A 338 4.28 6.77 -11.97
CA GLU A 338 5.65 6.38 -12.29
C GLU A 338 6.18 5.31 -11.31
N PRO A 339 6.83 4.23 -11.80
CA PRO A 339 7.47 3.28 -10.93
C PRO A 339 8.46 4.04 -10.03
N ARG A 340 8.27 3.91 -8.71
CA ARG A 340 9.11 4.57 -7.72
C ARG A 340 10.54 4.11 -7.92
N ARG A 341 11.42 5.01 -8.38
CA ARG A 341 12.85 4.78 -8.28
C ARG A 341 13.23 4.87 -6.80
N PRO A 342 13.86 3.84 -6.20
CA PRO A 342 14.43 3.98 -4.87
C PRO A 342 15.43 5.16 -4.93
N THR A 343 15.30 6.08 -3.98
CA THR A 343 16.14 7.28 -3.93
C THR A 343 17.59 6.85 -3.78
N SER A 344 18.39 7.04 -4.84
CA SER A 344 19.84 6.86 -4.77
C SER A 344 20.38 7.83 -3.72
N ALA A 345 21.02 7.30 -2.69
CA ALA A 345 21.63 8.10 -1.63
C ALA A 345 22.60 9.15 -2.23
N PRO A 346 22.72 10.35 -1.63
CA PRO A 346 23.71 11.31 -2.07
C PRO A 346 25.10 10.68 -1.90
N ARG A 347 25.87 10.67 -3.00
CA ARG A 347 27.28 10.28 -2.98
C ARG A 347 27.96 11.08 -1.87
N ARG A 348 28.49 10.40 -0.85
CA ARG A 348 29.34 11.04 0.16
C ARG A 348 30.45 11.78 -0.58
N GLY A 349 30.49 13.11 -0.42
CA GLY A 349 31.54 13.95 -0.96
C GLY A 349 32.90 13.38 -0.54
N GLY A 350 33.75 13.13 -1.53
CA GLY A 350 35.14 12.73 -1.30
C GLY A 350 35.85 13.83 -0.52
N GLY A 351 36.07 13.58 0.76
CA GLY A 351 36.95 14.39 1.59
C GLY A 351 38.36 14.30 1.05
N THR A 352 38.87 15.43 0.60
CA THR A 352 40.25 15.66 0.21
C THR A 352 41.17 15.28 1.37
N THR A 353 41.89 14.16 1.24
CA THR A 353 43.00 13.84 2.13
C THR A 353 44.18 14.75 1.77
N ALA A 354 44.41 15.76 2.60
CA ALA A 354 45.66 16.51 2.61
C ALA A 354 46.81 15.55 3.00
N ALA A 355 47.82 15.46 2.14
CA ALA A 355 49.07 14.77 2.43
C ALA A 355 49.91 15.61 3.42
N PRO A 356 50.59 14.99 4.39
CA PRO A 356 51.63 15.68 5.15
C PRO A 356 52.90 15.75 4.29
N GLY A 357 53.49 16.94 4.19
CA GLY A 357 54.78 17.13 3.54
C GLY A 357 55.92 16.62 4.40
N GLU A 358 56.81 15.84 3.78
CA GLU A 358 58.20 15.69 4.18
C GLU A 358 59.04 15.63 2.88
N GLY A 359 60.05 16.50 2.76
CA GLY A 359 60.98 16.56 1.62
C GLY A 359 61.30 17.98 1.18
#